data_AF-A0A935K9V6-F1
#
_entry.id   AF-A0A935K9V6-F1
#
_cell.length_a   1.000
_cell.length_b   1.000
_cell.length_c   1.000
_cell.angle_alpha   90.00
_cell.angle_beta   90.00
_cell.angle_gamma   90.00
#
_symmetry.space_group_name_H-M   'P 1'
#
loop_
_entity.id
_entity.type
_entity.pdbx_description
1 polymer ?
#
loop_
_entity_poly.entity_id
_entity_poly.type
_entity_poly.pdbx_seq_one_letter_code
_entity_poly.pdbx_strand_id
1 'polypeptide(L)'
;MYFKDKWLNTFDEKNTREDMFSVSASEKVKTQMMNTQGDYNYSKYYNYDALQIPYTTNNYSMLILLPKDVSGIYELEQNLDSIDIIDFILSDLKKNSINISLPKFKLEV
;
A
#
# COMPACT_ATOMS: atom_id res chain seq x y z
N MET A 1 -1.07 16.57 13.24
CA MET A 1 -0.58 16.64 11.85
C MET A 1 -1.75 16.27 10.94
N TYR A 2 -2.05 17.05 9.89
CA TYR A 2 -3.11 16.72 8.93
C TYR A 2 -2.46 16.49 7.56
N PHE A 3 -2.58 15.28 7.03
CA PHE A 3 -2.05 14.92 5.71
C PHE A 3 -3.21 14.56 4.79
N LYS A 4 -3.46 15.43 3.81
CA LYS A 4 -4.46 15.22 2.75
C LYS A 4 -3.93 15.79 1.45
N ASP A 5 -3.22 14.96 0.72
CA ASP A 5 -2.73 15.28 -0.62
C ASP A 5 -3.35 14.33 -1.65
N LYS A 6 -3.37 14.74 -2.92
CA LYS A 6 -3.91 13.92 -4.01
C LYS A 6 -2.83 12.98 -4.53
N TRP A 7 -3.20 11.76 -4.89
CA TRP A 7 -2.32 10.87 -5.65
C TRP A 7 -1.97 11.49 -7.00
N LEU A 8 -0.72 11.34 -7.46
CA LEU A 8 -0.32 11.78 -8.79
C LEU A 8 -1.20 11.13 -9.87
N ASN A 9 -1.41 9.82 -9.73
CA ASN A 9 -2.38 9.04 -10.48
C ASN A 9 -3.58 8.75 -9.58
N THR A 10 -4.64 9.55 -9.70
CA THR A 10 -5.84 9.40 -8.85
C THR A 10 -6.63 8.15 -9.19
N PHE A 11 -7.20 7.50 -8.17
CA PHE A 11 -8.19 6.46 -8.34
C PHE A 11 -9.51 7.07 -8.82
N ASP A 12 -10.05 6.60 -9.95
CA ASP A 12 -11.38 7.02 -10.42
C ASP A 12 -12.44 6.46 -9.48
N GLU A 13 -13.32 7.32 -8.97
CA GLU A 13 -14.41 6.93 -8.08
C GLU A 13 -15.35 5.90 -8.73
N LYS A 14 -15.48 5.92 -10.07
CA LYS A 14 -16.28 4.93 -10.81
C LYS A 14 -15.71 3.52 -10.73
N ASN A 15 -14.41 3.39 -10.45
CA ASN A 15 -13.74 2.11 -10.27
C ASN A 15 -13.71 1.67 -8.81
N THR A 16 -14.25 2.47 -7.89
CA THR A 16 -14.40 2.11 -6.49
C THR A 16 -15.62 1.20 -6.31
N ARG A 17 -15.45 0.06 -5.66
CA ARG A 17 -16.52 -0.92 -5.43
C ARG A 17 -16.41 -1.54 -4.05
N GLU A 18 -17.52 -2.05 -3.53
CA GLU A 18 -17.51 -2.83 -2.29
C GLU A 18 -16.73 -4.14 -2.50
N ASP A 19 -15.79 -4.42 -1.60
CA ASP A 19 -15.00 -5.66 -1.56
C ASP A 19 -14.69 -6.06 -0.11
N MET A 20 -14.22 -7.30 0.08
CA MET A 20 -13.83 -7.83 1.38
C MET A 20 -12.38 -7.47 1.73
N PHE A 21 -12.16 -6.98 2.94
CA PHE A 21 -10.85 -6.76 3.53
C PHE A 21 -10.65 -7.69 4.73
N SER A 22 -9.52 -8.40 4.76
CA SER A 22 -9.16 -9.28 5.88
C SER A 22 -8.57 -8.47 7.03
N VAL A 23 -9.27 -8.41 8.15
CA VAL A 23 -8.78 -7.78 9.40
C VAL A 23 -7.89 -8.75 10.16
N SER A 24 -8.22 -10.04 10.11
CA SER A 24 -7.41 -11.14 10.67
C SER A 24 -7.59 -12.40 9.82
N ALA A 25 -6.93 -13.51 10.20
CA ALA A 25 -7.10 -14.79 9.52
C ALA A 25 -8.56 -15.31 9.54
N SER A 26 -9.34 -14.93 10.56
CA SER A 26 -10.73 -15.36 10.75
C SER A 26 -11.78 -14.27 10.45
N GLU A 27 -11.37 -13.00 10.34
CA GLU A 27 -12.29 -11.88 10.23
C GLU A 27 -12.13 -11.13 8.91
N LYS A 28 -13.26 -10.90 8.24
CA LYS A 28 -13.36 -10.09 7.02
C LYS A 28 -14.47 -9.06 7.16
N VAL A 29 -14.20 -7.85 6.69
CA VAL A 29 -15.15 -6.74 6.67
C VAL A 29 -15.34 -6.23 5.25
N LYS A 30 -16.52 -5.71 4.95
CA LYS A 30 -16.79 -5.04 3.68
C LYS A 30 -16.23 -3.62 3.72
N THR A 31 -15.57 -3.19 2.66
CA THR A 31 -15.04 -1.83 2.51
C THR A 31 -15.15 -1.35 1.07
N GLN A 32 -15.06 -0.04 0.87
CA GLN A 32 -14.96 0.54 -0.46
C GLN A 32 -13.51 0.40 -0.96
N MET A 33 -13.30 -0.50 -1.92
CA MET A 33 -12.00 -0.78 -2.51
C MET A 33 -11.81 0.09 -3.76
N MET A 34 -10.81 0.97 -3.71
CA MET A 34 -10.39 1.79 -4.84
C MET A 34 -9.55 0.94 -5.81
N ASN A 35 -9.78 1.06 -7.11
CA ASN A 35 -9.06 0.27 -8.11
C ASN A 35 -8.40 1.17 -9.16
N THR A 36 -7.16 0.85 -9.52
CA THR A 36 -6.45 1.50 -10.64
C THR A 36 -5.46 0.54 -11.27
N GLN A 37 -5.05 0.84 -12.49
CA GLN A 37 -4.00 0.14 -13.22
C GLN A 37 -3.04 1.20 -13.77
N GLY A 38 -1.75 0.92 -13.70
CA GLY A 38 -0.75 1.82 -14.25
C GLY A 38 0.66 1.38 -13.90
N ASP A 39 1.62 2.23 -14.24
CA ASP A 39 3.00 1.98 -13.88
C ASP A 39 3.33 2.58 -12.52
N TYR A 40 3.74 1.72 -11.59
CA TYR A 40 4.11 2.11 -10.23
C TYR A 40 5.47 1.52 -9.86
N ASN A 41 6.13 2.16 -8.91
CA ASN A 41 7.33 1.62 -8.29
C ASN A 41 6.93 0.46 -7.38
N TYR A 42 7.45 -0.73 -7.68
CA TYR A 42 7.10 -1.97 -7.03
C TYR A 42 8.32 -2.86 -6.87
N SER A 43 8.38 -3.60 -5.77
CA SER A 43 9.35 -4.68 -5.55
C SER A 43 8.72 -5.78 -4.71
N LYS A 44 9.29 -6.98 -4.80
CA LYS A 44 8.97 -8.11 -3.92
C LYS A 44 10.13 -8.31 -2.98
N TYR A 45 9.85 -8.34 -1.69
CA TYR A 45 10.88 -8.61 -0.70
C TYR A 45 10.38 -9.68 0.28
N TYR A 46 11.08 -10.81 0.31
CA TYR A 46 10.79 -11.92 1.20
C TYR A 46 9.29 -12.32 1.16
N ASN A 47 8.56 -12.08 2.26
CA ASN A 47 7.15 -12.42 2.44
C ASN A 47 6.20 -11.24 2.25
N TYR A 48 6.64 -10.13 1.65
CA TYR A 48 5.81 -8.98 1.38
C TYR A 48 6.07 -8.35 0.01
N ASP A 49 5.05 -7.65 -0.47
CA ASP A 49 5.06 -6.83 -1.66
C ASP A 49 5.20 -5.37 -1.23
N ALA A 50 6.08 -4.61 -1.89
CA ALA A 50 6.27 -3.19 -1.64
C ALA A 50 5.79 -2.37 -2.83
N LEU A 51 4.94 -1.39 -2.58
CA LEU A 51 4.34 -0.52 -3.59
C LEU A 51 4.51 0.94 -3.17
N GLN A 52 5.08 1.75 -4.05
CA GLN A 52 5.22 3.19 -3.84
C GLN A 52 4.23 3.96 -4.74
N ILE A 53 3.35 4.75 -4.10
CA ILE A 53 2.35 5.58 -4.78
C ILE A 53 2.70 7.07 -4.55
N PRO A 54 3.11 7.80 -5.60
CA PRO A 54 3.46 9.22 -5.48
C PRO A 54 2.23 10.12 -5.31
N TYR A 55 2.37 11.19 -4.53
CA TYR A 55 1.40 12.28 -4.46
C TYR A 55 1.66 13.31 -5.57
N THR A 56 0.69 14.20 -5.83
CA THR A 56 0.82 15.31 -6.77
C THR A 56 1.93 16.28 -6.37
N THR A 57 2.19 16.40 -5.06
CA THR A 57 3.36 17.09 -4.57
C THR A 57 4.57 16.17 -4.77
N ASN A 58 5.40 16.47 -5.78
CA ASN A 58 6.52 15.64 -6.26
C ASN A 58 7.57 15.23 -5.19
N ASN A 59 7.44 15.71 -3.95
CA ASN A 59 8.36 15.42 -2.86
C ASN A 59 7.83 14.35 -1.89
N TYR A 60 6.60 13.84 -2.08
CA TYR A 60 6.00 12.85 -1.18
C TYR A 60 5.45 11.64 -1.94
N SER A 61 5.56 10.47 -1.31
CA SER A 61 4.95 9.22 -1.75
C SER A 61 4.52 8.40 -0.55
N MET A 62 3.47 7.60 -0.71
CA MET A 62 3.14 6.54 0.25
C MET A 62 3.88 5.25 -0.15
N LEU A 63 4.62 4.67 0.78
CA LEU A 63 5.12 3.29 0.67
C LEU A 63 4.13 2.36 1.38
N ILE A 64 3.63 1.37 0.65
CA ILE A 64 2.72 0.35 1.14
C ILE A 64 3.49 -0.97 1.15
N LEU A 65 3.58 -1.59 2.32
CA LEU A 65 4.13 -2.93 2.49
C LEU A 65 2.96 -3.89 2.76
N LEU A 66 2.75 -4.84 1.87
CA LEU A 66 1.65 -5.79 1.92
C LEU A 66 2.21 -7.20 2.19
N PRO A 67 2.05 -7.75 3.41
CA PRO A 67 2.37 -9.14 3.69
C PRO A 67 1.56 -10.10 2.80
N LYS A 68 2.18 -11.21 2.39
CA LYS A 68 1.52 -12.28 1.62
C LYS A 68 0.46 -13.02 2.43
N ASP A 69 0.58 -13.01 3.76
CA ASP A 69 -0.37 -13.60 4.70
C ASP A 69 -0.78 -12.58 5.76
N VAL A 70 -2.03 -12.65 6.23
CA VAL A 70 -2.57 -11.73 7.24
C VAL A 70 -1.82 -11.81 8.57
N SER A 71 -1.28 -12.98 8.92
CA SER A 71 -0.42 -13.16 10.10
C SER A 71 0.96 -12.50 9.95
N GLY A 72 1.37 -12.16 8.72
CA GLY A 72 2.66 -11.55 8.41
C GLY A 72 2.79 -10.09 8.86
N ILE A 73 1.71 -9.44 9.33
CA ILE A 73 1.79 -8.09 9.92
C ILE A 73 2.75 -8.07 11.12
N TYR A 74 2.67 -9.05 12.03
CA TYR A 74 3.49 -9.05 13.26
C TYR A 74 4.98 -9.22 12.97
N GLU A 75 5.33 -10.04 11.98
CA GLU A 75 6.71 -10.19 11.50
C GLU A 75 7.19 -8.89 10.83
N LEU A 76 6.33 -8.26 10.02
CA LEU A 76 6.65 -6.98 9.39
C LEU A 76 6.94 -5.90 10.44
N GLU A 77 6.08 -5.77 11.46
CA GLU A 77 6.24 -4.78 12.53
C GLU A 77 7.58 -4.93 13.28
N GLN A 78 7.99 -6.16 13.62
CA GLN A 78 9.28 -6.40 14.26
C GLN A 78 10.49 -6.05 13.38
N ASN A 79 10.34 -6.23 12.07
CA ASN A 79 11.39 -5.93 11.11
C ASN A 79 11.48 -4.43 10.79
N LEU A 80 10.39 -3.67 10.93
CA LEU A 80 10.37 -2.23 10.66
C LEU A 80 11.25 -1.40 11.59
N ASP A 81 11.55 -1.89 12.80
CA ASP A 81 12.45 -1.22 13.74
C ASP A 81 13.91 -1.17 13.23
N SER A 82 14.26 -2.00 12.26
CA SER A 82 15.57 -2.01 11.61
C SER A 82 15.55 -1.08 10.39
N ILE A 83 16.17 0.11 10.52
CA ILE A 83 16.34 1.12 9.45
C ILE A 83 16.79 0.51 8.11
N ASP A 84 17.63 -0.53 8.17
CA ASP A 84 18.23 -1.17 6.99
C ASP A 84 17.21 -1.79 6.02
N ILE A 85 16.05 -2.24 6.52
CA ILE A 85 15.06 -2.95 5.68
C ILE A 85 14.33 -1.97 4.76
N ILE A 86 13.98 -0.78 5.24
CA ILE A 86 13.30 0.23 4.44
C ILE A 86 14.20 0.74 3.32
N ASP A 87 15.46 1.04 3.63
CA ASP A 87 16.43 1.49 2.63
C ASP A 87 16.67 0.44 1.54
N PHE A 88 16.76 -0.85 1.93
CA PHE A 88 16.85 -1.94 0.98
C PHE A 88 15.62 -2.00 0.06
N ILE A 89 14.42 -1.98 0.63
CA ILE A 89 13.16 -2.02 -0.13
C ILE A 89 13.11 -0.87 -1.14
N LEU A 90 13.42 0.35 -0.68
CA LEU A 90 13.42 1.55 -1.53
C LEU A 90 14.42 1.44 -2.67
N SER A 91 15.59 0.83 -2.43
CA SER A 91 16.63 0.65 -3.46
C SER A 91 16.24 -0.37 -4.55
N ASP A 92 15.36 -1.33 -4.24
CA ASP A 92 14.94 -2.36 -5.19
C ASP A 92 13.65 -2.01 -5.95
N LEU A 93 12.95 -0.94 -5.57
CA LEU A 93 11.74 -0.47 -6.26
C LEU A 93 12.03 -0.20 -7.74
N LYS A 94 11.24 -0.83 -8.61
CA LYS A 94 11.32 -0.66 -10.06
C LYS A 94 9.95 -0.37 -10.63
N LYS A 95 9.90 0.40 -11.71
CA LYS A 95 8.67 0.73 -12.40
C LYS A 95 8.09 -0.54 -13.06
N ASN A 96 6.89 -0.93 -12.65
CA ASN A 96 6.17 -2.10 -13.15
C ASN A 96 4.72 -1.74 -13.43
N SER A 97 4.11 -2.39 -14.42
CA SER A 97 2.66 -2.28 -14.67
C SER A 97 1.91 -3.15 -13.65
N ILE A 98 1.19 -2.52 -12.73
CA ILE A 98 0.55 -3.16 -11.58
C ILE A 98 -0.93 -2.77 -11.53
N ASN A 99 -1.78 -3.74 -11.19
CA ASN A 99 -3.16 -3.51 -10.78
C ASN A 99 -3.20 -3.30 -9.26
N ILE A 100 -3.74 -2.17 -8.81
CA ILE A 100 -3.81 -1.81 -7.40
C ILE A 100 -5.26 -1.84 -6.95
N SER A 101 -5.53 -2.59 -5.88
CA SER A 101 -6.77 -2.56 -5.11
C SER A 101 -6.43 -2.09 -3.69
N LEU A 102 -6.91 -0.91 -3.31
CA LEU A 102 -6.59 -0.28 -2.03
C LEU A 102 -7.87 0.12 -1.30
N PRO A 103 -8.08 -0.29 -0.03
CA PRO A 103 -9.28 0.11 0.70
C PRO A 103 -9.27 1.63 0.91
N LYS A 104 -10.44 2.26 0.82
CA LYS A 104 -10.60 3.67 1.18
C LYS A 104 -10.62 3.75 2.71
N PHE A 105 -9.63 4.40 3.30
CA PHE A 105 -9.50 4.54 4.75
C PHE A 105 -9.29 5.99 5.18
N LYS A 106 -9.56 6.25 6.45
CA LYS A 106 -9.25 7.50 7.15
C LYS A 106 -8.60 7.12 8.47
N LEU A 107 -7.44 7.69 8.76
CA LEU A 107 -6.80 7.57 10.06
C LEU A 107 -7.14 8.84 10.85
N GLU A 108 -7.68 8.65 12.05
CA GLU A 108 -7.84 9.71 13.03
C GLU A 108 -6.86 9.40 14.16
N VAL A 109 -6.06 10.39 14.53
CA VAL A 109 -5.09 10.33 15.62
C VAL A 109 -5.54 11.30 16.71
#